data_AF-A0A2K3PF45-F1
#
_entry.id   AF-A0A2K3PF45-F1
#
_cell.length_a   1.000
_cell.length_b   1.000
_cell.length_c   1.000
_cell.angle_alpha   90.00
_cell.angle_beta   90.00
_cell.angle_gamma   90.00
#
_symmetry.space_group_name_H-M   'P 1'
#
loop_
_entity.id
_entity.type
_entity.pdbx_description
1 polymer ?
#
loop_
_entity_poly.entity_id
_entity_poly.type
_entity_poly.pdbx_seq_one_letter_code
_entity_poly.pdbx_strand_id
1 'polypeptide(L)'
;MWLKTLATSHLSRIAVLVLFIAFLLRFYINNTSQQRLFSTQELSLFNGTDQGLPILLGILGSVFDVTKGKTHYGLGGGYNHFAGRDASRAFVSGNFT
;
A
#
# COMPACT_ATOMS: atom_id res chain seq x y z
N MET A 1 48.62 10.76 14.29
CA MET A 1 48.43 12.16 13.84
C MET A 1 47.74 12.26 12.48
N TRP A 2 47.99 11.33 11.54
CA TRP A 2 47.41 11.34 10.18
C TRP A 2 45.92 10.92 10.07
N LEU A 3 45.41 10.16 11.05
CA LEU A 3 43.99 9.77 11.13
C LEU A 3 43.04 10.95 11.45
N LYS A 4 43.55 12.04 12.05
CA LYS A 4 42.73 13.22 12.38
C LYS A 4 42.60 14.19 11.20
N THR A 5 43.57 14.19 10.28
CA THR A 5 43.60 15.09 9.10
C THR A 5 42.68 14.63 7.98
N LEU A 6 42.41 13.33 7.86
CA LEU A 6 41.47 12.78 6.89
C LEU A 6 40.00 13.14 7.22
N ALA A 7 39.71 13.36 8.50
CA ALA A 7 38.38 13.70 9.02
C ALA A 7 38.04 15.21 8.97
N THR A 8 39.02 16.07 8.69
CA THR A 8 38.84 17.54 8.72
C THR A 8 38.93 18.21 7.35
N SER A 9 39.26 17.48 6.29
CA SER A 9 39.30 18.05 4.94
C SER A 9 37.89 18.40 4.44
N HIS A 10 37.76 19.55 3.76
CA HIS A 10 36.49 19.99 3.18
C HIS A 10 35.86 18.93 2.26
N LEU A 11 36.69 18.15 1.57
CA LEU A 11 36.27 17.06 0.69
C LEU A 11 35.61 15.89 1.45
N SER A 12 36.17 15.51 2.61
CA SER A 12 35.61 14.44 3.46
C SER A 12 34.21 14.82 3.98
N ARG A 13 34.03 16.09 4.37
CA ARG A 13 32.73 16.63 4.80
C ARG A 13 31.69 16.62 3.68
N ILE A 14 32.08 17.01 2.47
CA ILE A 14 31.22 16.96 1.29
C ILE A 14 30.82 15.52 0.98
N ALA A 15 31.76 14.57 1.03
CA ALA A 15 31.48 13.16 0.78
C ALA A 15 30.46 12.59 1.78
N VAL A 16 30.61 12.89 3.07
CA VAL A 16 29.65 12.46 4.11
C VAL A 16 28.28 13.09 3.90
N LEU A 17 28.22 14.38 3.55
CA LEU A 17 26.96 15.07 3.26
C LEU A 17 26.25 14.47 2.03
N VAL A 18 26.99 14.17 0.96
CA VAL A 18 26.47 13.53 -0.25
C VAL A 18 25.93 12.13 0.05
N LEU A 19 26.64 11.33 0.83
CA LEU A 19 26.18 10.01 1.26
C LEU A 19 24.92 10.09 2.13
N PHE A 20 24.86 11.07 3.04
CA PHE A 20 23.68 11.30 3.87
C PHE A 20 22.47 11.74 3.04
N ILE A 21 22.65 12.66 2.09
CA ILE A 21 21.60 13.08 1.15
C ILE A 21 21.15 11.90 0.29
N ALA A 22 22.08 11.09 -0.22
CA ALA A 22 21.74 9.89 -1.00
C ALA A 22 20.96 8.86 -0.16
N PHE A 23 21.31 8.69 1.11
CA PHE A 23 20.58 7.85 2.05
C PHE A 23 19.15 8.36 2.28
N LEU A 24 18.98 9.67 2.52
CA LEU A 24 17.66 10.30 2.66
C LEU A 24 16.83 10.21 1.37
N LEU A 25 17.43 10.43 0.21
CA LEU A 25 16.78 10.28 -1.09
C LEU A 25 16.33 8.83 -1.33
N ARG A 26 17.16 7.84 -1.00
CA ARG A 26 16.79 6.42 -1.13
C ARG A 26 15.59 6.07 -0.25
N PHE A 27 15.57 6.55 0.99
CA PHE A 27 14.43 6.36 1.89
C PHE A 27 13.17 7.05 1.36
N TYR A 28 13.29 8.28 0.85
CA TYR A 28 12.16 9.02 0.27
C TYR A 28 11.56 8.30 -0.95
N ILE A 29 12.40 7.83 -1.89
CA ILE A 29 11.96 7.13 -3.11
C ILE A 29 11.30 5.77 -2.79
N ASN A 30 11.79 5.06 -1.78
CA ASN A 30 11.24 3.76 -1.38
C ASN A 30 9.81 3.84 -0.82
N ASN A 31 9.32 5.01 -0.43
CA ASN A 31 7.95 5.19 0.07
C ASN A 31 6.88 5.29 -1.02
N THR A 32 7.27 5.24 -2.29
CA THR A 32 6.30 5.16 -3.39
C THR A 32 5.71 3.74 -3.38
N SER A 33 4.53 3.59 -2.79
CA SER A 33 3.75 2.35 -2.84
C SER A 33 3.51 2.01 -4.30
N GLN A 34 4.17 0.95 -4.78
CA GLN A 34 3.88 0.38 -6.10
C GLN A 34 2.39 0.04 -6.12
N GLN A 35 1.63 0.77 -6.93
CA GLN A 35 0.20 0.55 -7.09
C GLN A 35 0.03 -0.82 -7.75
N ARG A 36 -0.43 -1.80 -6.99
CA ARG A 36 -0.69 -3.14 -7.50
C ARG A 36 -1.97 -3.12 -8.33
N LEU A 37 -1.86 -3.54 -9.59
CA LEU A 37 -3.03 -3.82 -10.43
C LEU A 37 -3.62 -5.18 -10.05
N PHE A 38 -4.94 -5.26 -10.11
CA PHE A 38 -5.69 -6.48 -9.86
C PHE A 38 -6.60 -6.76 -11.06
N SER A 39 -6.52 -7.98 -11.58
CA SER A 39 -7.61 -8.53 -12.37
C SER A 39 -8.82 -8.82 -11.49
N THR A 40 -10.00 -8.97 -12.11
CA THR A 40 -11.22 -9.33 -11.37
C THR A 40 -11.10 -10.69 -10.67
N GLN A 41 -10.37 -11.63 -11.28
CA GLN A 41 -10.15 -12.98 -10.78
C GLN A 41 -9.23 -12.96 -9.56
N GLU A 42 -8.14 -12.19 -9.62
CA GLU A 42 -7.24 -12.01 -8.47
C GLU A 42 -7.94 -11.30 -7.32
N LEU A 43 -8.72 -10.25 -7.59
CA LEU A 43 -9.45 -9.52 -6.56
C LEU A 43 -10.43 -10.44 -5.82
N SER A 44 -11.06 -11.38 -6.53
CA SER A 44 -12.04 -12.32 -5.96
C SER A 44 -11.51 -13.25 -4.87
N LEU A 45 -10.18 -13.45 -4.81
CA LEU A 45 -9.52 -14.22 -3.76
C LEU A 45 -9.57 -13.53 -2.39
N PHE A 46 -9.73 -12.20 -2.38
CA PHE A 46 -9.72 -11.35 -1.19
C PHE A 46 -11.13 -11.02 -0.68
N ASN A 47 -12.01 -12.02 -0.70
CA ASN A 47 -13.43 -11.89 -0.38
C ASN A 47 -13.76 -12.08 1.12
N GLY A 48 -12.74 -12.24 1.97
CA GLY A 48 -12.89 -12.42 3.41
C GLY A 48 -13.36 -13.81 3.88
N THR A 49 -13.34 -14.83 3.02
CA THR A 49 -13.54 -16.24 3.44
C THR A 49 -12.29 -16.85 4.06
N ASP A 50 -11.11 -16.47 3.56
CA ASP A 50 -9.82 -16.86 4.13
C ASP A 50 -9.37 -15.84 5.18
N GLN A 51 -9.08 -16.29 6.40
CA GLN A 51 -8.61 -15.41 7.49
C GLN A 51 -7.14 -15.00 7.34
N GLY A 52 -6.36 -15.70 6.52
CA GLY A 52 -4.97 -15.38 6.21
C GLY A 52 -4.81 -14.30 5.14
N LEU A 53 -5.91 -13.91 4.47
CA LEU A 53 -5.91 -12.89 3.43
C LEU A 53 -6.60 -11.60 3.90
N PRO A 54 -6.17 -10.42 3.41
CA PRO A 54 -6.93 -9.20 3.60
C PRO A 54 -8.26 -9.27 2.85
N ILE A 55 -9.20 -8.42 3.26
CA ILE A 55 -10.47 -8.22 2.56
C ILE A 55 -10.30 -6.99 1.67
N LEU A 56 -10.40 -7.19 0.36
CA LEU A 56 -10.23 -6.11 -0.61
C LEU A 56 -11.57 -5.76 -1.27
N LEU A 57 -11.72 -4.50 -1.66
CA LEU A 57 -12.93 -3.96 -2.30
C LEU A 57 -12.53 -3.00 -3.43
N GLY A 58 -13.06 -3.20 -4.63
CA GLY A 58 -12.88 -2.29 -5.77
C GLY A 58 -13.96 -1.22 -5.81
N ILE A 59 -13.58 0.06 -5.98
CA ILE A 59 -14.49 1.18 -6.28
C ILE A 59 -13.82 2.11 -7.27
N LEU A 60 -14.47 2.34 -8.41
CA LEU A 60 -14.04 3.20 -9.53
C LEU A 60 -12.59 2.91 -9.97
N GLY A 61 -12.24 1.63 -10.09
CA GLY A 61 -10.91 1.17 -10.47
C GLY A 61 -9.84 1.23 -9.37
N SER A 62 -10.15 1.78 -8.20
CA SER A 62 -9.28 1.75 -7.02
C SER A 62 -9.59 0.54 -6.15
N VAL A 63 -8.56 -0.11 -5.60
CA VAL A 63 -8.72 -1.24 -4.67
C VAL A 63 -8.38 -0.80 -3.25
N PHE A 64 -9.32 -1.03 -2.33
CA PHE A 64 -9.22 -0.64 -0.93
C PHE A 64 -9.09 -1.87 -0.04
N ASP A 65 -8.16 -1.83 0.91
CA ASP A 65 -8.12 -2.78 2.02
C ASP A 65 -9.17 -2.40 3.06
N VAL A 66 -10.23 -3.22 3.15
CA VAL A 66 -11.35 -3.05 4.06
C VAL A 66 -11.30 -4.05 5.22
N THR A 67 -10.16 -4.68 5.47
CA THR A 67 -9.97 -5.69 6.53
C THR A 67 -10.34 -5.16 7.92
N LYS A 68 -10.06 -3.88 8.20
CA LYS A 68 -10.47 -3.23 9.46
C LYS A 68 -11.99 -3.23 9.67
N GLY A 69 -12.77 -3.30 8.60
CA GLY A 69 -14.23 -3.38 8.59
C GLY A 69 -14.77 -4.80 8.46
N LYS A 70 -14.05 -5.83 8.94
CA LYS A 70 -14.43 -7.24 8.82
C LYS A 70 -15.85 -7.56 9.32
N THR A 71 -16.38 -6.81 10.30
CA THR A 71 -17.77 -6.94 10.76
C THR A 71 -18.80 -6.63 9.67
N HIS A 72 -18.44 -5.82 8.68
CA HIS A 72 -19.30 -5.43 7.56
C HIS A 72 -19.00 -6.23 6.29
N TYR A 73 -17.73 -6.39 5.95
CA TYR A 73 -17.29 -6.98 4.68
C TYR A 73 -16.84 -8.44 4.79
N GLY A 74 -16.59 -8.94 5.99
CA GLY A 74 -16.26 -10.34 6.22
C GLY A 74 -17.48 -11.25 6.15
N LEU A 75 -17.26 -12.57 6.22
CA LEU A 75 -18.33 -13.57 6.20
C LEU A 75 -19.43 -13.25 7.24
N GLY A 76 -20.68 -13.18 6.76
CA GLY A 76 -21.85 -12.86 7.60
C GLY A 76 -22.11 -11.36 7.81
N GLY A 77 -21.22 -10.47 7.37
CA GLY A 77 -21.45 -9.02 7.39
C GLY A 77 -22.40 -8.58 6.28
N GLY A 78 -23.16 -7.50 6.52
CA GLY A 78 -24.18 -7.01 5.57
C GLY A 78 -23.63 -6.55 4.21
N TYR A 79 -22.34 -6.26 4.12
CA TYR A 79 -21.65 -5.84 2.89
C TYR A 79 -20.69 -6.91 2.37
N ASN A 80 -20.77 -8.15 2.87
CA ASN A 80 -19.83 -9.22 2.49
C ASN A 80 -19.86 -9.55 0.99
N HIS A 81 -21.00 -9.31 0.33
CA HIS A 81 -21.17 -9.56 -1.10
C HIS A 81 -20.35 -8.62 -1.99
N PHE A 82 -19.81 -7.53 -1.45
CA PHE A 82 -18.88 -6.64 -2.16
C PHE A 82 -17.40 -7.06 -2.00
N ALA A 83 -17.08 -7.87 -1.00
CA ALA A 83 -15.71 -8.29 -0.76
C ALA A 83 -15.16 -9.08 -1.96
N GLY A 84 -13.94 -8.74 -2.37
CA GLY A 84 -13.27 -9.30 -3.54
C GLY A 84 -13.90 -8.92 -4.88
N ARG A 85 -14.68 -7.83 -4.95
CA ARG A 85 -15.36 -7.41 -6.18
C ARG A 85 -15.22 -5.92 -6.44
N ASP A 86 -15.46 -5.52 -7.68
CA ASP A 86 -15.69 -4.13 -8.02
C ASP A 86 -17.14 -3.76 -7.72
N ALA A 87 -17.35 -2.95 -6.69
CA ALA A 87 -18.65 -2.48 -6.23
C ALA A 87 -19.06 -1.14 -6.85
N SER A 88 -18.32 -0.62 -7.84
CA SER A 88 -18.58 0.68 -8.48
C SER A 88 -20.05 0.90 -8.82
N ARG A 89 -20.70 -0.09 -9.46
CA ARG A 89 -22.11 0.01 -9.84
C ARG A 89 -23.00 0.31 -8.63
N ALA A 90 -22.83 -0.41 -7.53
CA ALA A 90 -23.66 -0.25 -6.35
C ALA A 90 -23.43 1.11 -5.68
N PHE A 91 -22.17 1.52 -5.52
CA PHE A 91 -21.83 2.80 -4.90
C PHE A 91 -22.19 4.03 -5.75
N VAL A 92 -22.18 3.91 -7.08
CA VAL A 92 -22.59 4.99 -7.98
C VAL A 92 -24.11 5.08 -8.11
N SER A 93 -24.80 3.94 -8.22
CA SER A 93 -26.26 3.92 -8.43
C SER A 93 -27.08 4.00 -7.14
N GLY A 94 -26.47 3.73 -5.99
CA GLY A 94 -27.18 3.52 -4.72
C GLY A 94 -27.99 2.21 -4.68
N ASN A 95 -27.85 1.33 -5.69
CA ASN A 95 -28.52 0.04 -5.74
C ASN A 95 -27.58 -1.07 -5.22
N PHE A 96 -27.86 -1.56 -4.02
CA PHE A 96 -27.10 -2.61 -3.32
C PHE A 96 -27.72 -4.01 -3.46
N THR A 97 -28.65 -4.19 -4.39
CA THR A 97 -29.25 -5.49 -4.75
C THR A 97 -28.69 -6.06 -6.05
#